data_AF-A0A183D8R7-F1
#
_entry.id   AF-A0A183D8R7-F1
#
_cell.length_a   1.000
_cell.length_b   1.000
_cell.length_c   1.000
_cell.angle_alpha   90.00
_cell.angle_beta   90.00
_cell.angle_gamma   90.00
#
_symmetry.space_group_name_H-M   'P 1'
#
loop_
_entity.id
_entity.type
_entity.pdbx_description
1 polymer ?
#
loop_
_entity_poly.entity_id
_entity_poly.type
_entity_poly.pdbx_seq_one_letter_code
_entity_poly.pdbx_strand_id
1 'polypeptide(L)'
;MRIHEPGYRPTEQDVLFSRVATTGVVEVKFKIKELDFRVFDVGGQRSERRKWIHCFDNVESIIFITAVSEYDQVLFEDETTVRCAQLFSH
;
A
#
# COMPACT_ATOMS: atom_id res chain seq x y z
N MET A 1 26.16 1.51 -13.08
CA MET A 1 24.86 1.11 -12.47
C MET A 1 23.82 1.98 -13.13
N ARG A 2 22.81 1.38 -13.78
CA ARG A 2 21.88 2.07 -14.68
C ARG A 2 21.27 3.35 -14.10
N ILE A 3 20.96 3.37 -12.80
CA ILE A 3 20.37 4.52 -12.09
C ILE A 3 21.26 5.78 -12.02
N HIS A 4 22.56 5.68 -12.30
CA HIS A 4 23.51 6.80 -12.23
C HIS A 4 23.94 7.32 -13.61
N GLU A 5 23.40 6.76 -14.70
CA GLU A 5 23.79 7.14 -16.06
C GLU A 5 23.07 8.43 -16.52
N PRO A 6 23.77 9.36 -17.19
CA PRO A 6 23.13 10.52 -17.80
C PRO A 6 22.06 10.09 -18.81
N GLY A 7 20.82 10.54 -18.61
CA GLY A 7 19.68 10.16 -19.46
C GLY A 7 18.91 8.93 -18.98
N TYR A 8 19.20 8.42 -17.78
CA TYR A 8 18.41 7.37 -17.14
C TYR A 8 16.91 7.72 -17.11
N ARG A 9 16.08 6.75 -17.54
CA ARG A 9 14.63 6.77 -17.37
C ARG A 9 14.20 5.51 -16.61
N PRO A 10 13.38 5.62 -15.56
CA PRO A 10 12.84 4.47 -14.84
C PRO A 10 12.09 3.54 -15.79
N THR A 11 12.34 2.24 -15.68
CA THR A 11 11.50 1.21 -16.30
C THR A 11 10.26 0.98 -15.43
N GLU A 12 9.28 0.27 -15.97
CA GLU A 12 8.12 -0.18 -15.17
C GLU A 12 8.56 -0.97 -13.94
N GLN A 13 9.60 -1.80 -14.08
CA GLN A 13 10.17 -2.56 -12.97
C GLN A 13 10.76 -1.64 -11.89
N ASP A 14 11.44 -0.56 -12.26
CA ASP A 14 11.96 0.42 -11.29
C ASP A 14 10.83 1.11 -10.53
N VAL A 15 9.76 1.46 -11.24
CA VAL A 15 8.58 2.07 -10.64
C VAL A 15 7.94 1.10 -9.65
N LEU A 16 7.77 -0.17 -10.03
CA LEU A 16 7.20 -1.21 -9.17
C LEU A 16 8.03 -1.48 -7.91
N PHE A 17 9.36 -1.41 -7.98
CA PHE A 17 10.25 -1.59 -6.82
C PHE A 17 10.51 -0.30 -6.04
N SER A 18 10.08 0.86 -6.55
CA SER A 18 10.23 2.12 -5.82
C SER A 18 9.31 2.14 -4.61
N ARG A 19 9.87 2.43 -3.43
CA ARG A 19 9.09 2.53 -2.19
C ARG A 19 8.75 3.97 -1.91
N VAL A 20 7.50 4.35 -2.18
CA VAL A 20 6.93 5.64 -1.80
C VAL A 20 5.77 5.37 -0.85
N ALA A 21 5.83 5.91 0.35
CA ALA A 21 4.75 5.76 1.31
C ALA A 21 3.52 6.55 0.83
N THR A 22 2.38 5.87 0.66
CA THR A 22 1.12 6.54 0.38
C THR A 22 0.71 7.37 1.59
N THR A 23 0.66 8.70 1.42
CA THR A 23 0.11 9.64 2.39
C THR A 23 -1.29 10.04 1.95
N GLY A 24 -2.31 9.71 2.74
CA GLY A 24 -3.71 9.99 2.39
C GLY A 24 -4.40 8.85 1.65
N VAL A 25 -5.41 9.23 0.86
CA VAL A 25 -6.28 8.32 0.11
C VAL A 25 -6.12 8.64 -1.37
N VAL A 26 -5.77 7.63 -2.16
CA VAL A 26 -5.69 7.74 -3.62
C VAL A 26 -6.83 6.95 -4.23
N GLU A 27 -7.56 7.57 -5.15
CA GLU A 27 -8.66 6.93 -5.85
C GLU A 27 -8.27 6.61 -7.30
N VAL A 28 -8.50 5.37 -7.71
CA VAL A 28 -8.27 4.89 -9.07
C VAL A 28 -9.58 4.35 -9.63
N LYS A 29 -9.98 4.85 -10.79
CA LYS A 29 -11.14 4.35 -11.54
C LYS A 29 -10.68 3.65 -12.80
N PHE A 30 -11.14 2.44 -13.02
CA PHE A 30 -10.86 1.68 -14.23
C PHE A 30 -12.00 0.72 -14.54
N LYS A 31 -12.05 0.22 -15.77
CA LYS A 31 -13.07 -0.72 -16.23
C LYS A 31 -12.44 -2.07 -16.53
N ILE A 32 -13.01 -3.14 -16.00
CA ILE A 32 -12.66 -4.52 -16.39
C ILE A 32 -13.89 -5.11 -17.07
N LYS A 33 -13.76 -5.41 -18.37
CA LYS A 33 -14.90 -5.81 -19.23
C LYS A 33 -15.97 -4.71 -19.24
N GLU A 34 -17.16 -4.99 -18.70
CA GLU A 34 -18.27 -4.03 -18.60
C GLU A 34 -18.51 -3.54 -17.17
N LEU A 35 -17.64 -3.92 -16.23
CA LEU A 35 -17.75 -3.55 -14.82
C LEU A 35 -16.83 -2.35 -14.52
N ASP A 36 -17.41 -1.31 -13.94
CA ASP A 36 -16.69 -0.13 -13.47
C ASP A 36 -16.15 -0.37 -12.05
N PHE A 37 -14.83 -0.27 -11.88
CA PHE A 37 -14.14 -0.41 -10.59
C PHE A 37 -13.69 0.95 -10.08
N ARG A 38 -13.91 1.16 -8.78
CA ARG A 38 -13.40 2.30 -8.02
C ARG A 38 -12.58 1.75 -6.86
N VAL A 39 -11.26 1.85 -6.95
CA VAL A 39 -10.32 1.35 -5.95
C VAL A 39 -9.76 2.52 -5.16
N PHE A 40 -9.75 2.39 -3.83
CA PHE A 40 -9.13 3.34 -2.93
C PHE A 40 -7.87 2.72 -2.33
N ASP A 41 -6.72 3.32 -2.59
CA ASP A 41 -5.47 3.00 -1.90
C ASP A 41 -5.32 3.91 -0.68
N VAL A 42 -5.19 3.29 0.48
CA VAL A 42 -5.09 3.96 1.78
C VAL A 42 -3.78 3.61 2.45
N GLY A 43 -3.10 4.61 3.00
CA GLY A 43 -1.88 4.37 3.77
C GLY A 43 -2.10 3.37 4.92
N GLY A 44 -1.27 2.32 4.99
CA GLY A 44 -1.35 1.26 6.00
C GLY A 44 -0.70 1.59 7.35
N GLN A 45 0.08 2.67 7.41
CA GLN A 45 0.77 3.12 8.62
C GLN A 45 -0.21 3.55 9.70
N ARG A 46 0.16 3.43 10.98
CA ARG A 46 -0.76 3.66 12.10
C ARG A 46 -1.29 5.10 12.12
N SER A 47 -0.47 6.06 11.71
CA SER A 47 -0.84 7.48 11.53
C SER A 47 -1.96 7.69 10.50
N GLU A 48 -2.02 6.86 9.47
CA GLU A 48 -2.96 6.99 8.34
C GLU A 48 -4.28 6.26 8.59
N ARG A 49 -4.32 5.28 9.50
CA ARG A 49 -5.53 4.47 9.80
C ARG A 49 -6.77 5.28 10.17
N ARG A 50 -6.60 6.45 10.79
CA ARG A 50 -7.73 7.35 11.11
C ARG A 50 -8.50 7.80 9.88
N LYS A 51 -7.87 7.82 8.70
CA LYS A 51 -8.49 8.25 7.43
C LYS A 51 -9.31 7.14 6.77
N TRP A 52 -9.13 5.87 7.19
CA TRP A 52 -9.81 4.74 6.59
C TRP A 52 -11.33 4.82 6.74
N ILE A 53 -11.84 5.41 7.83
CA ILE A 53 -13.28 5.59 8.06
C ILE A 53 -13.97 6.33 6.91
N HIS A 54 -13.27 7.22 6.20
CA HIS A 54 -13.81 7.95 5.06
C HIS A 54 -13.89 7.09 3.78
N CYS A 55 -13.19 5.96 3.75
CA CYS A 55 -13.12 5.06 2.60
C CYS A 55 -14.08 3.87 2.74
N PHE A 56 -14.63 3.62 3.93
CA PHE A 56 -15.51 2.46 4.18
C PHE A 56 -16.98 2.70 3.85
N ASP A 57 -17.36 3.90 3.40
CA ASP A 57 -18.74 4.17 3.03
C ASP A 57 -19.05 3.53 1.66
N ASN A 58 -19.94 2.55 1.64
CA ASN A 58 -20.40 1.81 0.45
C ASN A 58 -19.31 1.06 -0.34
N VAL A 59 -18.32 0.45 0.34
CA VAL A 59 -17.39 -0.48 -0.32
C VAL A 59 -18.02 -1.85 -0.49
N GLU A 60 -17.90 -2.42 -1.69
CA GLU A 60 -18.38 -3.78 -1.98
C GLU A 60 -17.45 -4.87 -1.42
N SER A 61 -16.15 -4.57 -1.35
CA SER A 61 -15.13 -5.50 -0.89
C SER A 61 -13.92 -4.78 -0.32
N ILE A 62 -13.17 -5.48 0.53
CA ILE A 62 -11.93 -5.01 1.13
C ILE A 62 -10.82 -5.99 0.77
N ILE A 63 -9.68 -5.46 0.30
CA ILE A 63 -8.49 -6.24 0.00
C ILE A 63 -7.42 -5.89 1.04
N PHE A 64 -7.05 -6.85 1.88
CA PHE A 64 -5.94 -6.72 2.82
C PHE A 64 -4.67 -7.33 2.22
N ILE A 65 -3.57 -6.57 2.25
CA ILE A 65 -2.26 -6.99 1.72
C ILE A 65 -1.29 -7.16 2.89
N THR A 66 -0.54 -8.25 2.89
CA THR A 66 0.51 -8.54 3.89
C THR A 66 1.81 -8.96 3.24
N ALA A 67 2.93 -8.48 3.78
CA ALA A 67 4.26 -8.88 3.34
C ALA A 67 4.70 -10.14 4.12
N VAL A 68 4.46 -11.31 3.53
CA VAL A 68 4.79 -12.61 4.16
C VAL A 68 6.28 -12.74 4.50
N SER A 69 7.15 -12.12 3.70
CA SER A 69 8.60 -12.09 3.92
C SER A 69 9.04 -11.27 5.14
N GLU A 70 8.16 -10.47 5.74
CA GLU A 70 8.47 -9.63 6.90
C GLU A 70 8.10 -10.32 8.24
N TYR A 71 8.02 -11.66 8.26
CA TYR A 71 7.59 -12.44 9.44
C TYR A 71 8.52 -12.32 10.66
N ASP A 72 9.80 -12.04 10.44
CA ASP A 72 10.83 -11.85 11.47
C ASP A 72 11.16 -10.37 11.70
N GLN A 73 10.45 -9.46 11.01
CA GLN A 73 10.66 -8.03 11.12
C GLN A 73 9.68 -7.40 12.10
N VAL A 74 10.18 -6.39 12.82
CA VAL A 74 9.38 -5.55 13.73
C VAL A 74 8.91 -4.27 13.04
N LEU A 75 7.86 -3.66 13.56
CA LEU A 75 7.39 -2.36 13.08
C LEU A 75 8.45 -1.29 13.33
N PHE A 76 8.52 -0.31 12.43
CA PHE A 76 9.38 0.86 12.64
C PHE A 76 8.85 1.75 13.78
N GLU A 77 7.53 1.81 13.94
CA GLU A 77 6.85 2.62 14.97
C GLU A 77 6.88 1.96 16.35
N ASP A 78 7.13 0.65 16.40
CA ASP A 78 7.09 -0.18 17.60
C ASP A 78 8.04 -1.38 17.38
N GLU A 79 9.27 -1.24 17.87
CA GLU A 79 10.37 -2.22 17.72
C GLU A 79 10.10 -3.57 18.42
N THR A 80 8.91 -3.75 18.99
CA THR A 80 8.51 -4.96 19.70
C THR A 80 7.47 -5.79 18.96
N THR A 81 6.64 -5.14 18.14
CA THR A 81 5.54 -5.80 17.44
C THR A 81 5.98 -6.32 16.08
N VAL A 82 5.81 -7.63 15.84
CA VAL A 82 6.06 -8.25 14.54
C VAL A 82 5.09 -7.73 13.48
N ARG A 83 5.60 -7.37 12.30
CA ARG A 83 4.82 -6.74 11.23
C ARG A 83 3.62 -7.56 10.78
N CYS A 84 3.82 -8.86 10.54
CA CYS A 84 2.74 -9.77 10.17
C CYS A 84 1.67 -9.90 11.28
N ALA A 85 2.05 -9.81 12.55
CA ALA A 85 1.12 -9.94 13.67
C ALA A 85 0.18 -8.72 13.81
N GLN A 86 0.61 -7.53 13.39
CA GLN A 86 -0.18 -6.30 13.48
C GLN A 86 -1.48 -6.37 12.66
N LEU A 87 -1.51 -7.15 11.58
CA LEU A 87 -2.69 -7.33 10.74
C LEU A 87 -3.78 -8.15 11.42
N PHE A 88 -3.40 -9.11 12.27
CA PHE A 88 -4.33 -10.00 12.97
C PHE A 88 -4.76 -9.45 14.34
N SER A 89 -4.21 -8.32 14.77
CA SER A 89 -4.47 -7.75 16.10
C SER A 89 -5.75 -6.89 16.18
N HIS A 90 -6.67 -7.01 15.22
CA HIS A 90 -7.93 -6.26 15.18
C HIS A 90 -9.09 -7.20 14.91
#